data_AF-A0A1X1GW33-F1
#
_entry.id   AF-A0A1X1GW33-F1
#
_cell.length_a   1.000
_cell.length_b   1.000
_cell.length_c   1.000
_cell.angle_alpha   90.00
_cell.angle_beta   90.00
_cell.angle_gamma   90.00
#
_symmetry.space_group_name_H-M   'P 1'
#
loop_
_entity.id
_entity.type
_entity.pdbx_description
1 polymer ?
#
loop_
_entity_poly.entity_id
_entity_poly.type
_entity_poly.pdbx_seq_one_letter_code
_entity_poly.pdbx_strand_id
1 'polypeptide(L)'
;MKKILKHSALLLSALALVACGAQKKASDNGTASNSNFEVSVKDGMYVLPKDEDSSSTYLALQVEIKNNRDKQFSFTSQDITLYNEKDEKLQPIQVYESDSKTKFMSYGDSLSKGKSVAGYVVYEVDKNAKYELHFAPSFYDDIKENSKKNNDVAIKVDPSQYEDNIDEAKDVMKKYVDAVYLNGESSGGGTNLRATDNKSQVVALADDKKSSDNSAEFTNDAKADKEEFIKKFTESFGKGFYNYKPSDSELRTFADAYIKANAKRAKVDYKVKTYLPDYAVVYVRPETIDLDNLNVYELSRKFYEENKGKYSNYSEAMKAGEKYILENAPSQFDSTPLDTSDNMKKEGYEIKMTKKDGKWTIDTSSKNYELKDMARTFRGGIGY
;
A
#
# COMPACT_ATOMS: atom_id res chain seq x y z
N MET A 1 29.65 1.58 60.89
CA MET A 1 28.46 0.69 60.80
C MET A 1 27.39 1.36 59.96
N LYS A 2 26.90 0.67 58.92
CA LYS A 2 25.57 0.76 58.23
C LYS A 2 25.19 2.12 57.58
N LYS A 3 25.18 2.23 56.24
CA LYS A 3 24.09 1.93 55.26
C LYS A 3 22.83 2.82 55.51
N ILE A 4 22.22 3.51 54.53
CA ILE A 4 21.31 2.96 53.49
C ILE A 4 20.88 4.08 52.48
N LEU A 5 20.92 3.72 51.19
CA LEU A 5 20.13 4.10 49.97
C LEU A 5 19.61 5.54 49.75
N LYS A 6 19.94 6.24 48.64
CA LYS A 6 19.59 6.04 47.20
C LYS A 6 18.08 5.92 46.92
N HIS A 7 17.43 7.05 46.62
CA HIS A 7 16.22 7.13 45.78
C HIS A 7 16.26 8.40 44.90
N SER A 8 16.88 8.29 43.73
CA SER A 8 16.52 9.13 42.59
C SER A 8 15.64 8.28 41.69
N ALA A 9 14.40 8.73 41.52
CA ALA A 9 13.38 8.07 40.73
C ALA A 9 13.85 7.90 39.28
N LEU A 10 14.11 6.65 38.91
CA LEU A 10 14.20 6.21 37.53
C LEU A 10 12.78 6.28 36.95
N LEU A 11 12.53 7.25 36.07
CA LEU A 11 11.44 7.14 35.10
C LEU A 11 11.92 6.17 34.01
N LEU A 12 11.67 4.88 34.23
CA LEU A 12 11.63 3.89 33.15
C LEU A 12 10.41 4.21 32.28
N SER A 13 10.61 4.92 31.18
CA SER A 13 9.71 4.83 30.03
C SER A 13 10.02 3.50 29.33
N ALA A 14 9.32 2.45 29.75
CA ALA A 14 9.28 1.18 29.04
C ALA A 14 8.55 1.38 27.70
N LEU A 15 9.32 1.57 26.63
CA LEU A 15 8.89 1.20 25.29
C LEU A 15 9.16 -0.31 25.16
N ALA A 16 8.24 -1.11 25.70
CA ALA A 16 8.12 -2.50 25.32
C ALA A 16 7.48 -2.52 23.93
N LEU A 17 8.32 -2.48 22.88
CA LEU A 17 7.90 -2.95 21.56
C LEU A 17 7.80 -4.47 21.66
N VAL A 18 6.56 -4.95 21.56
CA VAL A 18 6.23 -6.37 21.50
C VAL A 18 6.88 -6.94 20.25
N ALA A 19 7.98 -7.66 20.47
CA ALA A 19 8.59 -8.52 19.49
C ALA A 19 7.71 -9.77 19.31
N CYS A 20 7.21 -9.96 18.09
CA CYS A 20 6.84 -11.27 17.56
C CYS A 20 7.34 -11.33 16.12
N GLY A 21 8.49 -11.99 15.92
CA GLY A 21 9.07 -12.26 14.61
C GLY A 21 10.59 -12.16 14.61
N ALA A 22 11.27 -13.31 14.70
CA ALA A 22 12.71 -13.52 14.50
C ALA A 22 13.68 -12.60 15.26
N GLN A 23 14.19 -13.13 16.37
CA GLN A 23 15.35 -12.62 17.09
C GLN A 23 16.62 -12.70 16.22
N LYS A 24 16.83 -11.76 15.28
CA LYS A 24 18.16 -11.43 14.75
C LYS A 24 18.84 -10.54 15.79
N LYS A 25 19.90 -11.05 16.42
CA LYS A 25 20.79 -10.24 17.27
C LYS A 25 21.30 -9.07 16.43
N ALA A 26 21.05 -7.83 16.86
CA ALA A 26 21.81 -6.68 16.40
C ALA A 26 23.31 -7.00 16.60
N SER A 27 24.10 -6.93 15.53
CA SER A 27 25.55 -7.07 15.66
C SER A 27 26.08 -5.88 16.46
N ASP A 28 27.12 -6.09 17.29
CA ASP A 28 27.79 -5.08 18.11
C ASP A 28 28.42 -3.90 17.32
N ASN A 29 28.14 -3.72 16.03
CA ASN A 29 28.76 -2.75 15.11
C ASN A 29 27.92 -1.50 14.78
N GLY A 30 26.74 -1.32 15.39
CA GLY A 30 25.82 -0.23 15.02
C GLY A 30 26.08 1.12 15.69
N THR A 31 27.07 1.26 16.57
CA THR A 31 27.34 2.50 17.32
C THR A 31 28.83 2.85 17.28
N ALA A 32 29.13 4.12 17.00
CA ALA A 32 30.48 4.67 17.10
C ALA A 32 30.45 5.99 17.89
N SER A 33 31.57 6.35 18.49
CA SER A 33 31.66 7.59 19.26
C SER A 33 33.06 8.17 19.25
N ASN A 34 33.13 9.48 19.45
CA ASN A 34 34.34 10.21 19.76
C ASN A 34 34.09 11.11 20.99
N SER A 35 35.01 12.03 21.30
CA SER A 35 34.85 12.93 22.45
C SER A 35 33.66 13.89 22.33
N ASN A 36 33.16 14.11 21.11
CA ASN A 36 32.16 15.12 20.80
C ASN A 36 30.78 14.50 20.55
N PHE A 37 30.72 13.35 19.91
CA PHE A 37 29.47 12.74 19.46
C PHE A 37 29.44 11.24 19.68
N GLU A 38 28.24 10.73 19.85
CA GLU A 38 27.92 9.30 19.76
C GLU A 38 26.86 9.17 18.68
N VAL A 39 27.11 8.29 17.71
CA VAL A 39 26.26 8.05 16.55
C VAL A 39 25.91 6.59 16.52
N SER A 40 24.67 6.26 16.20
CA SER A 40 24.27 4.89 15.99
C SER A 40 23.29 4.71 14.84
N VAL A 41 23.44 3.62 14.10
CA VAL A 41 22.45 3.11 13.15
C VAL A 41 21.65 2.05 13.88
N LYS A 42 20.41 2.39 14.24
CA LYS A 42 19.54 1.50 15.03
C LYS A 42 18.86 0.43 14.18
N ASP A 43 18.51 0.80 12.97
CA ASP A 43 17.80 -0.03 12.01
C ASP A 43 17.97 0.53 10.59
N GLY A 44 17.50 -0.20 9.59
CA GLY A 44 17.43 0.25 8.21
C GLY A 44 16.37 -0.49 7.42
N MET A 45 15.82 0.16 6.40
CA MET A 45 14.87 -0.46 5.49
C MET A 45 14.94 0.13 4.10
N TYR A 46 14.66 -0.71 3.10
CA TYR A 46 14.48 -0.23 1.75
C TYR A 46 13.20 0.57 1.63
N VAL A 47 13.30 1.70 0.95
CA VAL A 47 12.20 2.65 0.72
C VAL A 47 12.12 3.00 -0.76
N LEU A 48 10.97 3.53 -1.16
CA LEU A 48 10.80 4.17 -2.46
C LEU A 48 10.18 5.56 -2.20
N PRO A 49 10.99 6.63 -2.16
CA PRO A 49 10.46 7.98 -2.04
C PRO A 49 9.64 8.35 -3.29
N LYS A 50 8.66 9.23 -3.11
CA LYS A 50 7.64 9.54 -4.12
C LYS A 50 8.17 10.09 -5.45
N ASP A 51 9.20 10.92 -5.38
CA ASP A 51 9.72 11.67 -6.53
C ASP A 51 10.99 11.02 -7.12
N GLU A 52 11.33 9.82 -6.66
CA GLU A 52 12.55 9.10 -6.99
C GLU A 52 12.31 7.97 -8.01
N ASP A 53 13.35 7.55 -8.71
CA ASP A 53 13.24 6.53 -9.76
C ASP A 53 13.04 5.13 -9.17
N SER A 54 11.89 4.52 -9.47
CA SER A 54 11.59 3.13 -9.12
C SER A 54 12.58 2.08 -9.66
N SER A 55 13.48 2.44 -10.59
CA SER A 55 14.54 1.55 -11.08
C SER A 55 15.79 1.52 -10.19
N SER A 56 15.96 2.53 -9.33
CA SER A 56 17.03 2.64 -8.34
C SER A 56 16.62 1.99 -7.01
N THR A 57 17.60 1.79 -6.13
CA THR A 57 17.39 1.23 -4.79
C THR A 57 17.72 2.27 -3.73
N TYR A 58 16.81 2.49 -2.80
CA TYR A 58 17.00 3.47 -1.72
C TYR A 58 16.94 2.81 -0.35
N LEU A 59 17.91 3.14 0.50
CA LEU A 59 18.00 2.65 1.87
C LEU A 59 17.80 3.80 2.84
N ALA A 60 16.77 3.69 3.69
CA ALA A 60 16.55 4.57 4.82
C ALA A 60 17.22 3.98 6.06
N LEU A 61 18.20 4.69 6.62
CA LEU A 61 18.90 4.31 7.85
C LEU A 61 18.32 5.09 9.03
N GLN A 62 17.90 4.40 10.09
CA GLN A 62 17.47 5.04 11.33
C GLN A 62 18.69 5.42 12.15
N VAL A 63 19.11 6.68 12.04
CA VAL A 63 20.28 7.22 12.72
C VAL A 63 19.86 7.89 14.02
N GLU A 64 20.59 7.63 15.11
CA GLU A 64 20.54 8.41 16.35
C GLU A 64 21.88 9.12 16.57
N ILE A 65 21.82 10.43 16.81
CA ILE A 65 22.98 11.28 17.11
C ILE A 65 22.81 11.87 18.50
N LYS A 66 23.86 11.77 19.32
CA LYS A 66 23.92 12.33 20.66
C LYS A 66 25.07 13.31 20.81
N ASN A 67 24.77 14.45 21.41
CA ASN A 67 25.75 15.48 21.72
C ASN A 67 26.50 15.17 23.03
N ASN A 68 27.77 14.79 22.96
CA ASN A 68 28.64 14.63 24.12
C ASN A 68 29.44 15.89 24.48
N ARG A 69 29.39 16.93 23.64
CA ARG A 69 30.05 18.22 23.90
C ARG A 69 29.38 18.97 25.04
N ASP A 70 30.15 19.87 25.64
CA ASP A 70 29.64 20.77 26.68
C ASP A 70 28.77 21.92 26.16
N LYS A 71 28.76 22.13 24.83
CA LYS A 71 28.02 23.21 24.16
C LYS A 71 26.93 22.64 23.26
N GLN A 72 25.88 23.43 23.05
CA GLN A 72 24.91 23.17 21.99
C GLN A 72 25.60 23.22 20.62
N PHE A 73 25.13 22.39 19.69
CA PHE A 73 25.53 22.49 18.29
C PHE A 73 24.33 22.27 17.37
N SER A 74 24.45 22.76 16.15
CA SER A 74 23.49 22.54 15.08
C SER A 74 24.16 21.74 13.97
N PHE A 75 23.40 20.86 13.32
CA PHE A 75 23.83 20.10 12.16
C PHE A 75 22.66 19.96 11.19
N THR A 76 22.95 19.59 9.96
CA THR A 76 21.97 19.29 8.91
C THR A 76 22.12 17.85 8.46
N SER A 77 21.15 17.34 7.69
CA SER A 77 21.28 16.03 7.07
C SER A 77 22.54 15.89 6.21
N GLN A 78 23.05 16.99 5.62
CA GLN A 78 24.28 16.99 4.81
C GLN A 78 25.55 16.70 5.60
N ASP A 79 25.50 16.81 6.94
CA ASP A 79 26.59 16.39 7.82
C ASP A 79 26.60 14.87 8.04
N ILE A 80 25.57 14.15 7.56
CA ILE A 80 25.43 12.69 7.60
C ILE A 80 25.60 12.17 6.18
N THR A 81 26.76 11.60 5.88
CA THR A 81 27.16 11.26 4.51
C THR A 81 27.51 9.79 4.42
N LEU A 82 27.27 9.20 3.25
CA LEU A 82 27.60 7.79 3.01
C LEU A 82 28.74 7.73 1.99
N TYR A 83 29.77 6.95 2.26
CA TYR A 83 30.87 6.70 1.32
C TYR A 83 30.83 5.25 0.86
N ASN A 84 31.02 5.03 -0.44
CA ASN A 84 31.17 3.68 -0.97
C ASN A 84 32.64 3.20 -0.88
N GLU A 85 32.91 1.97 -1.30
CA GLU A 85 34.26 1.38 -1.27
C GLU A 85 35.31 2.11 -2.14
N LYS A 86 34.88 3.04 -3.00
CA LYS A 86 35.77 3.88 -3.83
C LYS A 86 35.99 5.27 -3.22
N ASP A 87 35.56 5.48 -1.98
CA ASP A 87 35.53 6.78 -1.31
C ASP A 87 34.68 7.84 -2.05
N GLU A 88 33.74 7.40 -2.90
CA GLU A 88 32.79 8.32 -3.55
C GLU A 88 31.69 8.68 -2.55
N LYS A 89 31.44 9.98 -2.42
CA LYS A 89 30.47 10.54 -1.48
C LYS A 89 29.05 10.49 -2.05
N LEU A 90 28.15 9.87 -1.31
CA LEU A 90 26.71 9.89 -1.53
C LEU A 90 26.05 10.89 -0.58
N GLN A 91 25.22 11.75 -1.15
CA GLN A 91 24.46 12.73 -0.40
C GLN A 91 23.10 12.16 0.01
N PRO A 92 22.54 12.58 1.15
CA PRO A 92 21.21 12.14 1.57
C PRO A 92 20.14 12.75 0.66
N ILE A 93 19.14 11.94 0.34
CA ILE A 93 17.95 12.34 -0.40
C ILE A 93 16.98 13.01 0.58
N GLN A 94 16.41 14.14 0.16
CA GLN A 94 15.38 14.82 0.93
C GLN A 94 14.03 14.17 0.67
N VAL A 95 13.45 13.57 1.71
CA VAL A 95 12.11 12.97 1.63
C VAL A 95 11.08 13.94 2.21
N TYR A 96 10.17 14.39 1.35
CA TYR A 96 9.05 15.25 1.71
C TYR A 96 7.73 14.52 1.50
N GLU A 97 7.21 13.90 2.56
CA GLU A 97 5.90 13.24 2.52
C GLU A 97 5.06 13.70 3.72
N SER A 98 4.05 14.52 3.45
CA SER A 98 3.19 15.11 4.49
C SER A 98 2.25 14.09 5.13
N ASP A 99 1.95 12.99 4.41
CA ASP A 99 1.05 11.95 4.90
C ASP A 99 1.79 10.94 5.81
N SER A 100 3.12 10.91 5.76
CA SER A 100 3.95 10.08 6.62
C SER A 100 4.23 10.78 7.95
N LYS A 101 4.15 10.02 9.04
CA LYS A 101 4.59 10.47 10.38
C LYS A 101 6.04 10.09 10.65
N THR A 102 6.70 9.41 9.71
CA THR A 102 8.10 9.05 9.80
C THR A 102 8.95 10.31 9.88
N LYS A 103 9.79 10.39 10.93
CA LYS A 103 10.74 11.48 11.08
C LYS A 103 11.95 11.25 10.18
N PHE A 104 12.06 12.02 9.10
CA PHE A 104 13.27 12.13 8.29
C PHE A 104 14.14 13.31 8.77
N MET A 105 15.46 13.14 8.80
CA MET A 105 16.38 14.24 9.09
C MET A 105 16.52 15.10 7.82
N SER A 106 16.12 16.37 7.87
CA SER A 106 16.17 17.26 6.69
C SER A 106 16.90 18.58 6.99
N TYR A 107 16.19 19.57 7.55
CA TYR A 107 16.58 20.98 7.62
C TYR A 107 17.52 21.35 8.78
N GLY A 108 17.86 20.38 9.60
CA GLY A 108 18.81 20.50 10.69
C GLY A 108 18.20 20.62 12.08
N ASP A 109 18.91 20.05 13.03
CA ASP A 109 18.53 19.96 14.43
C ASP A 109 19.56 20.71 15.28
N SER A 110 19.14 21.19 16.45
CA SER A 110 20.04 21.79 17.43
C SER A 110 20.01 20.99 18.72
N LEU A 111 21.15 20.41 19.08
CA LEU A 111 21.28 19.49 20.21
C LEU A 111 22.06 20.15 21.35
N SER A 112 21.39 20.34 22.49
CA SER A 112 22.04 20.70 23.75
C SER A 112 22.89 19.55 24.29
N LYS A 113 23.79 19.86 25.24
CA LYS A 113 24.63 18.85 25.92
C LYS A 113 23.82 17.65 26.40
N GLY A 114 24.29 16.45 26.07
CA GLY A 114 23.74 15.17 26.49
C GLY A 114 22.38 14.81 25.87
N LYS A 115 21.89 15.59 24.89
CA LYS A 115 20.63 15.31 24.18
C LYS A 115 20.89 14.51 22.91
N SER A 116 19.91 13.69 22.55
CA SER A 116 19.90 12.89 21.32
C SER A 116 18.76 13.31 20.40
N VAL A 117 18.94 13.04 19.12
CA VAL A 117 17.89 13.03 18.11
C VAL A 117 17.99 11.75 17.28
N ALA A 118 16.85 11.15 16.97
CA ALA A 118 16.75 10.04 16.05
C ALA A 118 15.85 10.40 14.86
N GLY A 119 16.15 9.82 13.70
CA GLY A 119 15.40 10.01 12.46
C GLY A 119 16.00 9.20 11.32
N TYR A 120 15.26 9.08 10.23
CA TYR A 120 15.73 8.41 9.03
C TYR A 120 16.54 9.34 8.14
N VAL A 121 17.59 8.79 7.53
CA VAL A 121 18.35 9.43 6.46
C VAL A 121 18.35 8.46 5.27
N VAL A 122 18.08 8.96 4.06
CA VAL A 122 17.86 8.12 2.88
C VAL A 122 18.97 8.31 1.87
N TYR A 123 19.46 7.20 1.32
CA TYR A 123 20.51 7.20 0.30
C TYR A 123 20.13 6.25 -0.85
N GLU A 124 20.51 6.57 -2.07
CA GLU A 124 20.54 5.60 -3.17
C GLU A 124 21.73 4.66 -2.97
N VAL A 125 21.53 3.35 -3.01
CA VAL A 125 22.57 2.35 -2.72
C VAL A 125 22.53 1.17 -3.69
N ASP A 126 23.66 0.49 -3.85
CA ASP A 126 23.73 -0.87 -4.37
C ASP A 126 23.59 -1.84 -3.19
N LYS A 127 22.67 -2.80 -3.30
CA LYS A 127 22.39 -3.79 -2.25
C LYS A 127 23.60 -4.66 -1.89
N ASN A 128 24.53 -4.84 -2.82
CA ASN A 128 25.68 -5.73 -2.66
C ASN A 128 26.98 -4.99 -2.28
N ALA A 129 26.98 -3.66 -2.31
CA ALA A 129 28.14 -2.86 -1.94
C ALA A 129 28.27 -2.72 -0.41
N LYS A 130 29.45 -2.32 0.06
CA LYS A 130 29.67 -1.90 1.44
C LYS A 130 29.82 -0.39 1.50
N TYR A 131 29.39 0.18 2.62
CA TYR A 131 29.42 1.62 2.82
C TYR A 131 29.95 1.98 4.20
N GLU A 132 30.36 3.23 4.35
CA GLU A 132 30.67 3.84 5.63
C GLU A 132 29.83 5.11 5.80
N LEU A 133 29.02 5.17 6.86
CA LEU A 133 28.24 6.33 7.24
C LEU A 133 29.09 7.22 8.14
N HIS A 134 29.28 8.47 7.74
CA HIS A 134 30.06 9.48 8.43
C HIS A 134 29.15 10.58 8.96
N PHE A 135 29.31 10.92 10.23
CA PHE A 135 28.78 12.12 10.83
C PHE A 135 29.90 13.11 11.11
N ALA A 136 30.04 14.13 10.27
CA ALA A 136 31.16 15.05 10.30
C ALA A 136 30.69 16.53 10.27
N PRO A 137 30.00 17.00 11.34
CA PRO A 137 29.55 18.37 11.40
C PRO A 137 30.73 19.35 11.45
N SER A 138 30.64 20.42 10.67
CA SER A 138 31.62 21.51 10.68
C SER A 138 31.25 22.60 11.69
N PHE A 139 32.20 23.05 12.50
CA PHE A 139 32.00 24.13 13.47
C PHE A 139 32.80 25.37 13.10
N TYR A 140 32.15 26.53 13.15
CA TYR A 140 32.81 27.82 12.92
C TYR A 140 33.96 28.07 13.91
N ASP A 141 33.80 27.63 15.17
CA ASP A 141 34.86 27.73 16.19
C ASP A 141 36.08 26.86 15.84
N ASP A 142 35.89 25.67 15.26
CA ASP A 142 37.00 24.79 14.88
C ASP A 142 37.79 25.38 13.70
N ILE A 143 37.09 26.05 12.77
CA ILE A 143 37.68 26.80 11.65
C ILE A 143 38.47 28.01 12.17
N LYS A 144 37.91 28.75 13.13
CA LYS A 144 38.57 29.91 13.77
C LYS A 144 39.82 29.55 14.56
N GLU A 145 39.77 28.44 15.31
CA GLU A 145 40.89 27.99 16.13
C GLU A 145 41.98 27.27 15.31
N ASN A 146 41.78 27.08 14.00
CA ASN A 146 42.64 26.29 13.12
C ASN A 146 42.96 24.89 13.71
N SER A 147 41.97 24.34 14.44
CA SER A 147 42.15 23.13 15.22
C SER A 147 41.77 21.91 14.38
N LYS A 148 42.68 20.93 14.27
CA LYS A 148 42.43 19.64 13.59
C LYS A 148 41.62 18.68 14.48
N LYS A 149 40.52 19.14 15.07
CA LYS A 149 39.65 18.26 15.86
C LYS A 149 38.90 17.36 14.90
N ASN A 150 39.13 16.05 15.01
CA ASN A 150 38.38 15.07 14.24
C ASN A 150 36.98 14.93 14.84
N ASN A 151 36.01 15.63 14.26
CA ASN A 151 34.61 15.53 14.64
C ASN A 151 33.91 14.33 14.00
N ASP A 152 34.58 13.66 13.06
CA ASP A 152 34.02 12.56 12.31
C ASP A 152 33.77 11.35 13.21
N VAL A 153 32.60 10.75 13.02
CA VAL A 153 32.21 9.47 13.59
C VAL A 153 31.76 8.61 12.43
N ALA A 154 32.44 7.48 12.23
CA ALA A 154 32.22 6.59 11.11
C ALA A 154 31.65 5.25 11.55
N ILE A 155 30.65 4.73 10.82
CA ILE A 155 29.96 3.46 11.09
C ILE A 155 29.87 2.69 9.78
N LYS A 156 30.30 1.42 9.79
CA LYS A 156 30.14 0.54 8.64
C LYS A 156 28.67 0.20 8.41
N VAL A 157 28.21 0.34 7.18
CA VAL A 157 26.85 0.02 6.74
C VAL A 157 26.92 -1.07 5.68
N ASP A 158 26.16 -2.13 5.90
CA ASP A 158 25.99 -3.25 4.98
C ASP A 158 24.52 -3.31 4.55
N PRO A 159 24.15 -2.81 3.36
CA PRO A 159 22.76 -2.84 2.89
C PRO A 159 22.16 -4.24 2.86
N SER A 160 22.95 -5.27 2.57
CA SER A 160 22.49 -6.66 2.46
C SER A 160 21.92 -7.25 3.76
N GLN A 161 22.14 -6.58 4.90
CA GLN A 161 21.58 -7.00 6.18
C GLN A 161 20.09 -6.63 6.37
N TYR A 162 19.60 -5.67 5.58
CA TYR A 162 18.24 -5.16 5.66
C TYR A 162 17.33 -5.89 4.67
N GLU A 163 16.09 -6.13 5.08
CA GLU A 163 15.10 -6.82 4.25
C GLU A 163 14.41 -5.80 3.31
N ASP A 164 14.26 -6.18 2.05
CA ASP A 164 13.49 -5.41 1.08
C ASP A 164 12.05 -5.90 1.07
N ASN A 165 11.16 -5.06 1.59
CA ASN A 165 9.74 -5.34 1.73
C ASN A 165 8.89 -4.41 0.86
N ILE A 166 9.46 -3.75 -0.16
CA ILE A 166 8.68 -2.83 -1.01
C ILE A 166 7.51 -3.56 -1.69
N ASP A 167 7.75 -4.78 -2.17
CA ASP A 167 6.71 -5.62 -2.80
C ASP A 167 5.60 -6.06 -1.82
N GLU A 168 5.80 -5.94 -0.50
CA GLU A 168 4.76 -6.20 0.51
C GLU A 168 3.52 -5.32 0.26
N ALA A 169 3.72 -4.04 -0.08
CA ALA A 169 2.61 -3.13 -0.33
C ALA A 169 1.76 -3.57 -1.54
N LYS A 170 2.42 -4.11 -2.56
CA LYS A 170 1.77 -4.68 -3.75
C LYS A 170 0.89 -5.87 -3.37
N ASP A 171 1.42 -6.79 -2.58
CA ASP A 171 0.72 -8.00 -2.15
C ASP A 171 -0.49 -7.68 -1.28
N VAL A 172 -0.36 -6.73 -0.36
CA VAL A 172 -1.49 -6.29 0.48
C VAL A 172 -2.59 -5.65 -0.36
N MET A 173 -2.23 -4.78 -1.32
CA MET A 173 -3.20 -4.17 -2.22
C MET A 173 -3.91 -5.22 -3.09
N LYS A 174 -3.17 -6.21 -3.59
CA LYS A 174 -3.74 -7.35 -4.33
C LYS A 174 -4.75 -8.12 -3.49
N LYS A 175 -4.40 -8.48 -2.25
CA LYS A 175 -5.32 -9.19 -1.34
C LYS A 175 -6.60 -8.39 -1.07
N TYR A 176 -6.50 -7.08 -0.87
CA TYR A 176 -7.66 -6.22 -0.66
C TYR A 176 -8.57 -6.20 -1.91
N VAL A 177 -7.99 -5.99 -3.09
CA VAL A 177 -8.74 -6.00 -4.37
C VAL A 177 -9.40 -7.36 -4.61
N ASP A 178 -8.67 -8.45 -4.41
CA ASP A 178 -9.19 -9.80 -4.58
C ASP A 178 -10.39 -10.02 -3.62
N ALA A 179 -10.24 -9.67 -2.33
CA ALA A 179 -11.27 -9.86 -1.31
C ALA A 179 -12.53 -9.02 -1.54
N VAL A 180 -12.38 -7.75 -1.91
CA VAL A 180 -13.49 -6.80 -2.01
C VAL A 180 -14.16 -6.84 -3.38
N TYR A 181 -13.39 -6.95 -4.46
CA TYR A 181 -13.89 -6.76 -5.82
C TYR A 181 -13.93 -8.05 -6.66
N LEU A 182 -13.20 -9.10 -6.31
CA LEU A 182 -13.04 -10.33 -7.11
C LEU A 182 -13.39 -11.62 -6.35
N ASN A 183 -14.28 -11.53 -5.37
CA ASN A 183 -14.81 -12.67 -4.60
C ASN A 183 -13.77 -13.49 -3.80
N GLY A 184 -12.58 -12.94 -3.55
CA GLY A 184 -11.50 -13.63 -2.87
C GLY A 184 -10.77 -14.68 -3.72
N GLU A 185 -11.09 -14.79 -5.01
CA GLU A 185 -10.31 -15.58 -5.96
C GLU A 185 -9.08 -14.78 -6.39
N SER A 186 -7.91 -15.42 -6.44
CA SER A 186 -6.69 -14.75 -6.90
C SER A 186 -6.83 -14.38 -8.37
N SER A 187 -6.74 -13.09 -8.68
CA SER A 187 -6.45 -12.60 -10.04
C SER A 187 -5.08 -13.16 -10.46
N GLY A 188 -5.11 -14.25 -11.23
CA GLY A 188 -3.93 -14.96 -11.71
C GLY A 188 -4.08 -15.24 -13.20
N GLY A 189 -3.15 -14.69 -13.99
CA GLY A 189 -3.01 -14.96 -15.41
C GLY A 189 -3.18 -16.44 -15.71
N GLY A 190 -4.01 -16.72 -16.72
CA GLY A 190 -4.77 -17.96 -16.82
C GLY A 190 -4.01 -19.24 -16.52
N THR A 191 -4.61 -20.10 -15.68
CA THR A 191 -4.52 -21.55 -15.80
C THR A 191 -5.78 -22.18 -15.21
N ASN A 192 -6.30 -23.15 -15.98
CA ASN A 192 -7.46 -24.01 -15.78
C ASN A 192 -7.89 -24.29 -14.32
N LEU A 193 -9.21 -24.31 -14.05
CA LEU A 193 -9.90 -25.46 -13.43
C LEU A 193 -11.45 -25.32 -13.39
N ARG A 194 -12.07 -26.21 -14.17
CA ARG A 194 -13.37 -26.92 -14.12
C ARG A 194 -14.61 -26.26 -13.48
N ALA A 195 -15.62 -26.14 -14.33
CA ALA A 195 -17.02 -25.98 -13.98
C ALA A 195 -17.56 -27.17 -13.16
N THR A 196 -18.31 -26.88 -12.11
CA THR A 196 -19.39 -27.74 -11.59
C THR A 196 -20.57 -26.87 -11.15
N ASP A 197 -21.59 -26.92 -12.00
CA ASP A 197 -23.05 -26.98 -11.79
C ASP A 197 -23.78 -26.20 -10.68
N ASN A 198 -24.91 -25.66 -11.13
CA ASN A 198 -25.93 -24.87 -10.46
C ASN A 198 -26.49 -25.45 -9.17
N LYS A 199 -26.44 -24.65 -8.10
CA LYS A 199 -27.61 -24.39 -7.24
C LYS A 199 -27.40 -23.10 -6.46
N SER A 200 -28.42 -22.23 -6.48
CA SER A 200 -28.49 -21.04 -5.63
C SER A 200 -28.33 -21.45 -4.16
N GLN A 201 -27.15 -21.20 -3.61
CA GLN A 201 -26.87 -21.19 -2.18
C GLN A 201 -25.87 -20.08 -1.94
N VAL A 202 -26.23 -19.22 -0.98
CA VAL A 202 -25.32 -18.28 -0.31
C VAL A 202 -24.03 -19.03 0.00
N VAL A 203 -22.94 -18.68 -0.69
CA VAL A 203 -21.64 -19.26 -0.41
C VAL A 203 -21.23 -18.69 0.95
N ALA A 204 -21.47 -19.48 2.00
CA ALA A 204 -20.76 -19.33 3.25
C ALA A 204 -19.27 -19.27 2.93
N LEU A 205 -18.65 -18.19 3.39
CA LEU A 205 -17.20 -17.99 3.37
C LEU A 205 -16.53 -19.30 3.76
N ALA A 206 -15.60 -19.76 2.93
CA ALA A 206 -14.79 -20.91 3.24
C ALA A 206 -14.26 -20.78 4.68
N ASP A 207 -14.62 -21.77 5.49
CA ASP A 207 -14.14 -21.93 6.85
C ASP A 207 -12.62 -21.77 6.93
N ASP A 208 -12.19 -21.11 8.00
CA ASP A 208 -10.87 -21.07 8.61
C ASP A 208 -9.88 -22.16 8.14
N LYS A 209 -9.29 -21.97 6.97
CA LYS A 209 -7.95 -22.49 6.68
C LYS A 209 -6.95 -21.37 6.81
N LYS A 210 -6.50 -21.22 8.05
CA LYS A 210 -5.25 -20.61 8.47
C LYS A 210 -4.12 -21.05 7.52
N SER A 211 -3.86 -20.27 6.47
CA SER A 211 -2.62 -20.37 5.71
C SER A 211 -1.54 -19.78 6.62
N SER A 212 -0.72 -20.65 7.18
CA SER A 212 0.47 -20.26 7.91
C SER A 212 1.51 -19.74 6.91
N ASP A 213 1.42 -18.46 6.59
CA ASP A 213 2.53 -17.68 6.09
C ASP A 213 2.44 -16.34 6.83
N ASN A 214 3.58 -15.74 7.19
CA ASN A 214 3.69 -14.39 7.76
C ASN A 214 3.30 -13.33 6.71
N SER A 215 2.17 -13.52 6.05
CA SER A 215 1.70 -12.73 4.93
C SER A 215 1.19 -11.42 5.49
N ALA A 216 1.73 -10.30 5.02
CA ALA A 216 1.28 -8.98 5.44
C ALA A 216 -0.26 -8.88 5.40
N GLU A 217 -0.83 -8.52 6.55
CA GLU A 217 -2.26 -8.40 6.78
C GLU A 217 -2.67 -6.93 6.65
N PHE A 218 -3.83 -6.68 6.04
CA PHE A 218 -4.51 -5.39 6.16
C PHE A 218 -5.53 -5.44 7.31
N THR A 219 -5.83 -4.27 7.90
CA THR A 219 -6.75 -4.17 9.04
C THR A 219 -8.20 -3.87 8.64
N ASN A 220 -8.45 -3.50 7.39
CA ASN A 220 -9.78 -3.23 6.85
C ASN A 220 -10.74 -4.41 7.07
N ASP A 221 -12.01 -4.10 7.33
CA ASP A 221 -13.08 -5.11 7.32
C ASP A 221 -13.50 -5.38 5.87
N ALA A 222 -12.74 -6.25 5.19
CA ALA A 222 -13.00 -6.58 3.79
C ALA A 222 -14.42 -7.11 3.54
N LYS A 223 -15.06 -7.72 4.55
CA LYS A 223 -16.45 -8.19 4.42
C LYS A 223 -17.41 -7.01 4.37
N ALA A 224 -17.23 -6.04 5.27
CA ALA A 224 -18.02 -4.81 5.26
C ALA A 224 -17.77 -4.00 3.97
N ASP A 225 -16.52 -3.86 3.56
CA ASP A 225 -16.14 -3.14 2.33
C ASP A 225 -16.74 -3.81 1.08
N LYS A 226 -16.75 -5.16 1.03
CA LYS A 226 -17.40 -5.93 -0.05
C LYS A 226 -18.91 -5.71 -0.08
N GLU A 227 -19.59 -5.76 1.07
CA GLU A 227 -21.04 -5.53 1.10
C GLU A 227 -21.39 -4.09 0.74
N GLU A 228 -20.59 -3.11 1.15
CA GLU A 228 -20.74 -1.72 0.70
C GLU A 228 -20.54 -1.58 -0.81
N PHE A 229 -19.51 -2.24 -1.37
CA PHE A 229 -19.27 -2.28 -2.80
C PHE A 229 -20.46 -2.88 -3.57
N ILE A 230 -20.96 -4.05 -3.15
CA ILE A 230 -22.09 -4.72 -3.79
C ILE A 230 -23.36 -3.86 -3.69
N LYS A 231 -23.64 -3.29 -2.52
CA LYS A 231 -24.78 -2.38 -2.33
C LYS A 231 -24.74 -1.24 -3.36
N LYS A 232 -23.60 -0.55 -3.45
CA LYS A 232 -23.39 0.55 -4.42
C LYS A 232 -23.45 0.08 -5.86
N PHE A 233 -23.05 -1.15 -6.16
CA PHE A 233 -23.23 -1.73 -7.48
C PHE A 233 -24.70 -1.92 -7.80
N THR A 234 -25.44 -2.61 -6.94
CA THR A 234 -26.87 -2.88 -7.16
C THR A 234 -27.71 -1.61 -7.20
N GLU A 235 -27.41 -0.61 -6.36
CA GLU A 235 -28.09 0.69 -6.36
C GLU A 235 -27.87 1.44 -7.67
N SER A 236 -26.62 1.54 -8.14
CA SER A 236 -26.29 2.20 -9.41
C SER A 236 -26.87 1.44 -10.61
N PHE A 237 -26.70 0.13 -10.67
CA PHE A 237 -27.19 -0.70 -11.77
C PHE A 237 -28.73 -0.71 -11.86
N GLY A 238 -29.41 -0.78 -10.71
CA GLY A 238 -30.87 -0.77 -10.63
C GLY A 238 -31.52 0.51 -11.19
N LYS A 239 -30.82 1.64 -11.14
CA LYS A 239 -31.30 2.91 -11.74
C LYS A 239 -31.35 2.88 -13.27
N GLY A 240 -30.65 1.93 -13.90
CA GLY A 240 -30.64 1.77 -15.36
C GLY A 240 -31.94 1.18 -15.94
N PHE A 241 -32.84 0.68 -15.09
CA PHE A 241 -34.11 0.08 -15.49
C PHE A 241 -35.25 1.10 -15.45
N TYR A 242 -35.98 1.25 -16.57
CA TYR A 242 -37.03 2.26 -16.71
C TYR A 242 -38.43 1.66 -16.67
N ASN A 243 -38.61 0.45 -17.22
CA ASN A 243 -39.91 -0.20 -17.38
C ASN A 243 -40.10 -1.39 -16.41
N TYR A 244 -39.00 -1.98 -15.98
CA TYR A 244 -38.95 -3.02 -14.97
C TYR A 244 -38.37 -2.47 -13.67
N LYS A 245 -38.84 -2.97 -12.54
CA LYS A 245 -38.26 -2.69 -11.23
C LYS A 245 -37.67 -3.99 -10.70
N PRO A 246 -36.38 -4.26 -10.95
CA PRO A 246 -35.72 -5.42 -10.38
C PRO A 246 -35.83 -5.42 -8.85
N SER A 247 -35.98 -6.61 -8.28
CA SER A 247 -35.80 -6.82 -6.85
C SER A 247 -34.33 -6.77 -6.46
N ASP A 248 -34.05 -6.48 -5.19
CA ASP A 248 -32.69 -6.51 -4.65
C ASP A 248 -32.00 -7.87 -4.87
N SER A 249 -32.77 -8.97 -4.81
CA SER A 249 -32.27 -10.32 -5.07
C SER A 249 -31.86 -10.53 -6.53
N GLU A 250 -32.58 -9.97 -7.50
CA GLU A 250 -32.23 -10.08 -8.91
C GLU A 250 -30.98 -9.24 -9.22
N LEU A 251 -30.91 -8.02 -8.70
CA LEU A 251 -29.73 -7.16 -8.84
C LEU A 251 -28.49 -7.80 -8.19
N ARG A 252 -28.65 -8.40 -7.00
CA ARG A 252 -27.57 -9.14 -6.33
C ARG A 252 -27.12 -10.33 -7.14
N THR A 253 -28.05 -11.10 -7.71
CA THR A 253 -27.72 -12.25 -8.57
C THR A 253 -26.89 -11.84 -9.78
N PHE A 254 -27.27 -10.73 -10.42
CA PHE A 254 -26.49 -10.16 -11.52
C PHE A 254 -25.09 -9.71 -11.06
N ALA A 255 -25.02 -8.96 -9.96
CA ALA A 255 -23.75 -8.47 -9.42
C ALA A 255 -22.80 -9.62 -9.05
N ASP A 256 -23.30 -10.67 -8.40
CA ASP A 256 -22.51 -11.85 -8.03
C ASP A 256 -22.00 -12.59 -9.29
N ALA A 257 -22.84 -12.75 -10.32
CA ALA A 257 -22.42 -13.34 -11.59
C ALA A 257 -21.34 -12.50 -12.30
N TYR A 258 -21.48 -11.18 -12.26
CA TYR A 258 -20.51 -10.24 -12.84
C TYR A 258 -19.17 -10.26 -12.09
N ILE A 259 -19.20 -10.23 -10.75
CA ILE A 259 -18.00 -10.32 -9.91
C ILE A 259 -17.30 -11.66 -10.17
N LYS A 260 -18.04 -12.76 -10.26
CA LYS A 260 -17.50 -14.09 -10.57
C LYS A 260 -16.88 -14.18 -11.96
N ALA A 261 -17.42 -13.48 -12.95
CA ALA A 261 -16.82 -13.41 -14.28
C ALA A 261 -15.50 -12.61 -14.26
N ASN A 262 -15.48 -11.47 -13.57
CA ASN A 262 -14.27 -10.67 -13.42
C ASN A 262 -13.19 -11.36 -12.58
N ALA A 263 -13.55 -12.13 -11.55
CA ALA A 263 -12.60 -12.94 -10.80
C ALA A 263 -11.74 -13.86 -11.70
N LYS A 264 -12.30 -14.29 -12.84
CA LYS A 264 -11.61 -15.15 -13.82
C LYS A 264 -10.93 -14.38 -14.95
N ARG A 265 -11.50 -13.23 -15.35
CA ARG A 265 -11.12 -12.54 -16.59
C ARG A 265 -10.37 -11.24 -16.35
N ALA A 266 -10.65 -10.53 -15.26
CA ALA A 266 -10.06 -9.23 -14.99
C ALA A 266 -8.54 -9.34 -14.93
N LYS A 267 -7.87 -8.31 -15.45
CA LYS A 267 -6.43 -8.14 -15.32
C LYS A 267 -6.20 -6.95 -14.42
N VAL A 268 -5.34 -7.09 -13.42
CA VAL A 268 -5.03 -6.00 -12.51
C VAL A 268 -3.52 -5.89 -12.38
N ASP A 269 -2.97 -4.78 -12.87
CA ASP A 269 -1.56 -4.47 -12.69
C ASP A 269 -1.38 -3.61 -11.44
N TYR A 270 -0.31 -3.91 -10.69
CA TYR A 270 0.04 -3.21 -9.46
C TYR A 270 1.48 -2.72 -9.54
N LYS A 271 1.69 -1.43 -9.27
CA LYS A 271 3.02 -0.82 -9.19
C LYS A 271 3.16 0.01 -7.93
N VAL A 272 4.19 -0.24 -7.13
CA VAL A 272 4.48 0.61 -5.96
C VAL A 272 5.00 1.96 -6.46
N LYS A 273 4.33 3.03 -6.04
CA LYS A 273 4.73 4.42 -6.29
C LYS A 273 5.60 4.96 -5.17
N THR A 274 5.22 4.65 -3.94
CA THR A 274 5.88 5.17 -2.74
C THR A 274 5.84 4.09 -1.68
N TYR A 275 6.95 3.90 -0.97
CA TYR A 275 7.06 2.98 0.15
C TYR A 275 7.95 3.59 1.22
N LEU A 276 7.36 3.92 2.38
CA LEU A 276 8.00 4.49 3.56
C LEU A 276 7.61 3.64 4.78
N PRO A 277 8.27 3.79 5.95
CA PRO A 277 8.05 2.90 7.10
C PRO A 277 6.58 2.78 7.55
N ASP A 278 5.80 3.86 7.43
CA ASP A 278 4.42 3.95 7.89
C ASP A 278 3.42 4.29 6.77
N TYR A 279 3.86 4.36 5.52
CA TYR A 279 3.07 4.88 4.41
C TYR A 279 3.46 4.27 3.08
N ALA A 280 2.47 3.90 2.26
CA ALA A 280 2.71 3.45 0.90
C ALA A 280 1.63 3.97 -0.05
N VAL A 281 2.00 4.10 -1.31
CA VAL A 281 1.07 4.37 -2.42
C VAL A 281 1.29 3.33 -3.49
N VAL A 282 0.22 2.66 -3.88
CA VAL A 282 0.22 1.65 -4.94
C VAL A 282 -0.66 2.13 -6.07
N TYR A 283 -0.11 2.17 -7.27
CA TYR A 283 -0.88 2.27 -8.50
C TYR A 283 -1.61 0.96 -8.76
N VAL A 284 -2.93 1.04 -8.95
CA VAL A 284 -3.77 -0.11 -9.32
C VAL A 284 -4.42 0.16 -10.67
N ARG A 285 -4.17 -0.71 -11.64
CA ARG A 285 -4.67 -0.59 -13.01
C ARG A 285 -5.57 -1.78 -13.36
N PRO A 286 -6.88 -1.70 -13.11
CA PRO A 286 -7.82 -2.76 -13.47
C PRO A 286 -8.30 -2.65 -14.92
N GLU A 287 -8.31 -3.79 -15.62
CA GLU A 287 -9.08 -4.04 -16.83
C GLU A 287 -10.19 -5.03 -16.49
N THR A 288 -11.44 -4.59 -16.58
CA THR A 288 -12.63 -5.36 -16.18
C THR A 288 -13.66 -5.41 -17.30
N ILE A 289 -14.66 -6.27 -17.18
CA ILE A 289 -15.79 -6.29 -18.11
C ILE A 289 -16.53 -4.95 -18.06
N ASP A 290 -16.47 -4.15 -19.12
CA ASP A 290 -17.29 -2.94 -19.18
C ASP A 290 -18.74 -3.31 -19.54
N LEU A 291 -19.70 -2.83 -18.76
CA LEU A 291 -21.11 -3.11 -19.00
C LEU A 291 -21.67 -2.30 -20.19
N ASP A 292 -21.04 -1.18 -20.56
CA ASP A 292 -21.38 -0.44 -21.77
C ASP A 292 -21.04 -1.23 -23.06
N ASN A 293 -20.12 -2.20 -22.95
CA ASN A 293 -19.72 -3.10 -24.05
C ASN A 293 -20.63 -4.34 -24.18
N LEU A 294 -21.71 -4.45 -23.39
CA LEU A 294 -22.70 -5.52 -23.57
C LEU A 294 -23.48 -5.33 -24.87
N ASN A 295 -23.70 -6.43 -25.61
CA ASN A 295 -24.53 -6.40 -26.81
C ASN A 295 -26.02 -6.49 -26.44
N VAL A 296 -26.53 -5.44 -25.81
CA VAL A 296 -27.93 -5.30 -25.40
C VAL A 296 -28.87 -5.33 -26.61
N TYR A 297 -28.40 -4.87 -27.77
CA TYR A 297 -29.15 -4.94 -29.02
C TYR A 297 -29.49 -6.40 -29.40
N GLU A 298 -28.50 -7.30 -29.35
CA GLU A 298 -28.73 -8.72 -29.64
C GLU A 298 -29.68 -9.37 -28.64
N LEU A 299 -29.55 -9.08 -27.34
CA LEU A 299 -30.46 -9.58 -26.32
C LEU A 299 -31.90 -9.10 -26.57
N SER A 300 -32.06 -7.81 -26.89
CA SER A 300 -33.35 -7.21 -27.23
C SER A 300 -33.98 -7.84 -28.47
N ARG A 301 -33.16 -8.10 -29.50
CA ARG A 301 -33.59 -8.79 -30.72
C ARG A 301 -34.03 -10.22 -30.43
N LYS A 302 -33.27 -10.99 -29.64
CA LYS A 302 -33.65 -12.37 -29.24
C LYS A 302 -34.98 -12.38 -28.50
N PHE A 303 -35.13 -11.49 -27.50
CA PHE A 303 -36.39 -11.33 -26.79
C PHE A 303 -37.57 -11.05 -27.73
N TYR A 304 -37.40 -10.11 -28.66
CA TYR A 304 -38.44 -9.75 -29.63
C TYR A 304 -38.87 -10.94 -30.48
N GLU A 305 -37.92 -11.67 -31.07
CA GLU A 305 -38.22 -12.83 -31.93
C GLU A 305 -38.89 -13.96 -31.15
N GLU A 306 -38.41 -14.25 -29.93
CA GLU A 306 -38.97 -15.31 -29.07
C GLU A 306 -40.38 -14.98 -28.54
N ASN A 307 -40.76 -13.71 -28.52
CA ASN A 307 -42.01 -13.25 -27.89
C ASN A 307 -42.93 -12.44 -28.81
N LYS A 308 -42.70 -12.50 -30.11
CA LYS A 308 -43.54 -11.82 -31.12
C LYS A 308 -45.00 -12.25 -31.00
N GLY A 309 -45.90 -11.27 -30.86
CA GLY A 309 -47.34 -11.50 -30.75
C GLY A 309 -47.83 -12.00 -29.38
N LYS A 310 -46.95 -12.16 -28.37
CA LYS A 310 -47.33 -12.64 -27.04
C LYS A 310 -47.88 -11.55 -26.11
N TYR A 311 -47.55 -10.28 -26.36
CA TYR A 311 -47.97 -9.16 -25.52
C TYR A 311 -49.03 -8.33 -26.23
N SER A 312 -50.10 -8.00 -25.50
CA SER A 312 -51.22 -7.19 -25.99
C SER A 312 -50.99 -5.69 -25.83
N ASN A 313 -50.00 -5.27 -25.03
CA ASN A 313 -49.61 -3.88 -24.87
C ASN A 313 -48.09 -3.68 -24.80
N TYR A 314 -47.66 -2.48 -25.21
CA TYR A 314 -46.25 -2.11 -25.31
C TYR A 314 -45.55 -2.08 -23.94
N SER A 315 -46.24 -1.60 -22.90
CA SER A 315 -45.66 -1.47 -21.55
C SER A 315 -45.26 -2.83 -20.95
N GLU A 316 -46.14 -3.84 -21.07
CA GLU A 316 -45.85 -5.22 -20.66
C GLU A 316 -44.68 -5.82 -21.45
N ALA A 317 -44.63 -5.56 -22.76
CA ALA A 317 -43.53 -6.01 -23.60
C ALA A 317 -42.19 -5.39 -23.16
N MET A 318 -42.17 -4.09 -22.85
CA MET A 318 -40.97 -3.39 -22.39
C MET A 318 -40.51 -3.89 -21.01
N LYS A 319 -41.45 -4.09 -20.08
CA LYS A 319 -41.16 -4.64 -18.75
C LYS A 319 -40.56 -6.05 -18.85
N ALA A 320 -41.14 -6.91 -19.69
CA ALA A 320 -40.63 -8.26 -19.90
C ALA A 320 -39.28 -8.25 -20.65
N GLY A 321 -39.06 -7.30 -21.57
CA GLY A 321 -37.81 -7.14 -22.28
C GLY A 321 -36.65 -6.73 -21.37
N GLU A 322 -36.85 -5.73 -20.50
CA GLU A 322 -35.85 -5.34 -19.51
C GLU A 322 -35.52 -6.49 -18.53
N LYS A 323 -36.55 -7.23 -18.08
CA LYS A 323 -36.33 -8.43 -17.26
C LYS A 323 -35.52 -9.49 -18.00
N TYR A 324 -35.82 -9.74 -19.28
CA TYR A 324 -35.08 -10.68 -20.10
C TYR A 324 -33.60 -10.26 -20.24
N ILE A 325 -33.33 -8.98 -20.46
CA ILE A 325 -31.95 -8.47 -20.55
C ILE A 325 -31.20 -8.72 -19.23
N LEU A 326 -31.81 -8.41 -18.08
CA LEU A 326 -31.21 -8.67 -16.76
C LEU A 326 -30.85 -10.15 -16.57
N GLU A 327 -31.75 -11.05 -16.95
CA GLU A 327 -31.56 -12.50 -16.79
C GLU A 327 -30.53 -13.09 -17.77
N ASN A 328 -30.39 -12.50 -18.97
CA ASN A 328 -29.58 -13.08 -20.05
C ASN A 328 -28.26 -12.34 -20.30
N ALA A 329 -28.07 -11.11 -19.82
CA ALA A 329 -26.82 -10.38 -19.96
C ALA A 329 -25.59 -11.14 -19.40
N PRO A 330 -25.68 -11.91 -18.30
CA PRO A 330 -24.56 -12.72 -17.84
C PRO A 330 -24.01 -13.73 -18.87
N SER A 331 -24.82 -14.15 -19.84
CA SER A 331 -24.37 -15.05 -20.92
C SER A 331 -23.32 -14.42 -21.85
N GLN A 332 -23.21 -13.08 -21.87
CA GLN A 332 -22.25 -12.36 -22.71
C GLN A 332 -20.91 -12.13 -22.01
N PHE A 333 -20.85 -12.23 -20.67
CA PHE A 333 -19.69 -11.84 -19.86
C PHE A 333 -18.38 -12.50 -20.29
N ASP A 334 -18.39 -13.75 -20.75
CA ASP A 334 -17.15 -14.43 -21.19
C ASP A 334 -16.60 -13.89 -22.51
N SER A 335 -17.46 -13.29 -23.33
CA SER A 335 -17.14 -12.74 -24.65
C SER A 335 -16.97 -11.22 -24.67
N THR A 336 -17.53 -10.51 -23.68
CA THR A 336 -17.43 -9.05 -23.57
C THR A 336 -15.96 -8.64 -23.40
N PRO A 337 -15.44 -7.69 -24.19
CA PRO A 337 -14.09 -7.17 -24.02
C PRO A 337 -13.83 -6.66 -22.60
N LEU A 338 -12.58 -6.80 -22.15
CA LEU A 338 -12.12 -6.09 -20.96
C LEU A 338 -11.73 -4.69 -21.36
N ASP A 339 -12.06 -3.74 -20.50
CA ASP A 339 -11.74 -2.34 -20.69
C ASP A 339 -11.30 -1.69 -19.38
N THR A 340 -10.71 -0.51 -19.49
CA THR A 340 -10.39 0.36 -18.37
C THR A 340 -11.22 1.64 -18.46
N SER A 341 -11.46 2.29 -17.33
CA SER A 341 -12.10 3.62 -17.33
C SER A 341 -11.27 4.64 -18.13
N ASP A 342 -11.93 5.37 -19.04
CA ASP A 342 -11.34 6.48 -19.80
C ASP A 342 -10.75 7.58 -18.91
N ASN A 343 -11.26 7.70 -17.68
CA ASN A 343 -10.83 8.72 -16.73
C ASN A 343 -9.63 8.27 -15.87
N MET A 344 -9.19 7.02 -16.03
CA MET A 344 -8.06 6.49 -15.28
C MET A 344 -6.74 7.02 -15.87
N LYS A 345 -5.84 7.45 -14.99
CA LYS A 345 -4.47 7.84 -15.39
C LYS A 345 -3.74 6.66 -16.03
N LYS A 346 -2.71 6.95 -16.84
CA LYS A 346 -1.90 5.92 -17.51
C LYS A 346 -1.31 4.92 -16.49
N GLU A 347 -0.87 5.42 -15.35
CA GLU A 347 -0.25 4.66 -14.28
C GLU A 347 -1.27 3.82 -13.50
N GLY A 348 -2.55 4.21 -13.48
CA GLY A 348 -3.62 3.60 -12.68
C GLY A 348 -4.13 4.51 -11.55
N TYR A 349 -4.97 3.97 -10.69
CA TYR A 349 -5.50 4.65 -9.51
C TYR A 349 -4.47 4.70 -8.38
N GLU A 350 -4.33 5.86 -7.74
CA GLU A 350 -3.37 6.03 -6.63
C GLU A 350 -4.01 5.65 -5.29
N ILE A 351 -3.77 4.42 -4.84
CA ILE A 351 -4.34 3.93 -3.59
C ILE A 351 -3.33 4.07 -2.45
N LYS A 352 -3.72 4.88 -1.46
CA LYS A 352 -2.92 5.15 -0.25
C LYS A 352 -3.15 4.11 0.83
N MET A 353 -2.06 3.77 1.51
CA MET A 353 -2.02 2.83 2.61
C MET A 353 -1.18 3.38 3.76
N THR A 354 -1.59 3.10 4.99
CA THR A 354 -0.83 3.46 6.20
C THR A 354 -0.49 2.21 7.00
N LYS A 355 0.72 2.15 7.57
CA LYS A 355 1.16 1.04 8.42
C LYS A 355 1.11 1.47 9.89
N LYS A 356 0.45 0.68 10.72
CA LYS A 356 0.45 0.85 12.18
C LYS A 356 0.59 -0.52 12.84
N ASP A 357 1.48 -0.62 13.81
CA ASP A 357 1.73 -1.86 14.56
C ASP A 357 2.00 -3.06 13.63
N GLY A 358 2.74 -2.80 12.53
CA GLY A 358 3.09 -3.80 11.52
C GLY A 358 1.98 -4.15 10.53
N LYS A 359 0.76 -3.61 10.67
CA LYS A 359 -0.38 -3.91 9.79
C LYS A 359 -0.73 -2.73 8.89
N TRP A 360 -1.07 -3.03 7.66
CA TRP A 360 -1.46 -2.03 6.68
C TRP A 360 -2.95 -1.69 6.77
N THR A 361 -3.32 -0.48 6.41
CA THR A 361 -4.71 -0.03 6.35
C THR A 361 -4.88 0.78 5.07
N ILE A 362 -5.82 0.36 4.22
CA ILE A 362 -6.22 1.08 3.02
C ILE A 362 -7.16 2.21 3.44
N ASP A 363 -6.95 3.41 2.91
CA ASP A 363 -7.87 4.54 3.16
C ASP A 363 -9.21 4.31 2.43
N THR A 364 -10.19 3.76 3.14
CA THR A 364 -11.57 3.56 2.63
C THR A 364 -12.49 4.75 2.92
N SER A 365 -11.93 5.89 3.34
CA SER A 365 -12.74 7.06 3.69
C SER A 365 -13.49 7.61 2.47
N SER A 366 -14.61 8.29 2.74
CA SER A 366 -15.41 8.93 1.68
C SER A 366 -14.66 10.05 0.94
N LYS A 367 -13.48 10.47 1.41
CA LYS A 367 -12.65 11.47 0.75
C LYS A 367 -11.64 10.85 -0.23
N ASN A 368 -11.48 9.53 -0.22
CA ASN A 368 -10.62 8.82 -1.18
C ASN A 368 -11.36 8.64 -2.51
N TYR A 369 -11.22 9.62 -3.41
CA TYR A 369 -11.83 9.58 -4.74
C TYR A 369 -11.18 8.52 -5.64
N GLU A 370 -9.86 8.29 -5.53
CA GLU A 370 -9.14 7.27 -6.32
C GLU A 370 -9.68 5.86 -6.05
N LEU A 371 -9.93 5.52 -4.77
CA LEU A 371 -10.56 4.24 -4.42
C LEU A 371 -12.01 4.12 -4.92
N LYS A 372 -12.78 5.22 -4.86
CA LYS A 372 -14.17 5.24 -5.36
C LYS A 372 -14.24 5.05 -6.88
N ASP A 373 -13.33 5.69 -7.61
CA ASP A 373 -13.25 5.58 -9.06
C ASP A 373 -12.74 4.19 -9.46
N MET A 374 -11.78 3.63 -8.74
CA MET A 374 -11.40 2.23 -8.90
C MET A 374 -12.59 1.29 -8.67
N ALA A 375 -13.35 1.49 -7.59
CA ALA A 375 -14.56 0.71 -7.31
C ALA A 375 -15.66 0.91 -8.36
N ARG A 376 -15.67 2.03 -9.11
CA ARG A 376 -16.57 2.21 -10.26
C ARG A 376 -16.12 1.34 -11.44
N THR A 377 -14.83 1.26 -11.72
CA THR A 377 -14.31 0.37 -12.76
C THR A 377 -14.65 -1.08 -12.46
N PHE A 378 -14.46 -1.53 -11.22
CA PHE A 378 -14.90 -2.87 -10.78
C PHE A 378 -16.42 -3.09 -10.80
N ARG A 379 -17.25 -2.07 -11.05
CA ARG A 379 -18.71 -2.21 -11.29
C ARG A 379 -19.08 -2.14 -12.76
N GLY A 380 -18.10 -2.22 -13.66
CA GLY A 380 -18.28 -2.21 -15.10
C GLY A 380 -18.67 -0.82 -15.62
N GLY A 381 -17.99 0.22 -15.11
CA GLY A 381 -18.16 1.59 -15.59
C GLY A 381 -19.38 2.35 -15.05
N ILE A 382 -20.33 1.66 -14.41
CA ILE A 382 -21.59 2.26 -13.95
C ILE A 382 -21.35 3.28 -12.82
N GLY A 383 -21.68 4.54 -13.13
CA GLY A 383 -21.59 5.69 -12.22
C GLY A 383 -22.70 5.76 -11.17
N TYR A 384 -22.63 6.78 -10.30
CA TYR A 384 -23.66 7.05 -9.29
C TYR A 384 -24.85 7.81 -9.84
#